data_AF-A0A0H2YTT1-F1
#
_entry.id   AF-A0A0H2YTT1-F1
#
_cell.length_a   1.000
_cell.length_b   1.000
_cell.length_c   1.000
_cell.angle_alpha   90.00
_cell.angle_beta   90.00
_cell.angle_gamma   90.00
#
_symmetry.space_group_name_H-M   'P 1'
#
loop_
_entity.id
_entity.type
_entity.pdbx_description
1 polymer ?
#
loop_
_entity_poly.entity_id
_entity_poly.type
_entity_poly.pdbx_seq_one_letter_code
_entity_poly.pdbx_strand_id
1 'polypeptide(L)' 'MNSLQRFRLSKNLSRSEIAKLLGISESYYTKIELGIRNPSYNFLKKFKSKFRCTLDEIFFAN' A
#
# COMPACT_ATOMS: atom_id res chain seq x y z
N MET A 1 10.33 -2.35 9.20
CA MET A 1 9.98 -1.58 7.97
C MET A 1 9.05 -2.44 7.14
N ASN A 2 7.78 -2.04 7.02
CA ASN A 2 6.81 -2.80 6.24
C ASN A 2 7.03 -2.59 4.74
N SER A 3 6.79 -3.64 3.96
CA SER A 3 6.77 -3.71 2.51
C SER A 3 6.07 -2.52 1.83
N LEU A 4 4.89 -2.16 2.32
CA LEU A 4 4.11 -1.02 1.82
C LEU A 4 4.80 0.32 2.07
N GLN A 5 5.45 0.48 3.22
CA GLN A 5 6.18 1.70 3.57
C GLN A 5 7.40 1.88 2.65
N ARG A 6 8.12 0.78 2.35
CA ARG A 6 9.23 0.81 1.39
C ARG A 6 8.76 1.18 -0.01
N PHE A 7 7.66 0.59 -0.48
CA PHE A 7 7.07 0.95 -1.77
C PHE A 7 6.68 2.43 -1.83
N ARG A 8 6.01 2.93 -0.79
CA ARG A 8 5.59 4.32 -0.69
C ARG A 8 6.81 5.26 -0.73
N LEU A 9 7.87 4.93 0.02
CA LEU A 9 9.11 5.71 0.03
C LEU A 9 9.86 5.64 -1.31
N SER A 10 9.88 4.48 -1.97
CA SER A 10 10.46 4.32 -3.32
C SER A 10 9.77 5.22 -4.36
N LYS A 11 8.47 5.48 -4.17
CA LYS A 11 7.69 6.40 -5.01
C LYS A 11 7.67 7.84 -4.52
N ASN A 12 8.38 8.18 -3.44
CA ASN A 12 8.37 9.50 -2.78
C ASN A 12 6.93 9.99 -2.43
N LEU A 13 6.03 9.07 -2.08
CA LEU A 13 4.65 9.39 -1.76
C LEU A 13 4.45 9.57 -0.25
N SER A 14 3.53 10.45 0.14
CA SER A 14 3.04 10.51 1.52
C SER A 14 1.93 9.46 1.75
N ARG A 15 1.58 9.19 3.01
CA ARG A 15 0.48 8.26 3.35
C ARG A 15 -0.86 8.75 2.80
N SER A 16 -1.09 10.06 2.85
CA SER A 16 -2.29 10.69 2.29
C SER A 16 -2.32 10.57 0.76
N GLU A 17 -1.19 10.81 0.09
CA GLU A 17 -1.09 10.72 -1.37
C GLU A 17 -1.36 9.30 -1.88
N ILE A 18 -0.72 8.29 -1.29
CA ILE A 18 -0.96 6.92 -1.72
C ILE A 18 -2.38 6.44 -1.38
N ALA A 19 -2.94 6.88 -0.26
CA ALA A 19 -4.32 6.59 0.10
C ALA A 19 -5.31 7.20 -0.91
N LYS A 20 -5.06 8.45 -1.34
CA LYS A 20 -5.82 9.14 -2.37
C LYS A 20 -5.72 8.45 -3.73
N LEU A 21 -4.52 8.03 -4.14
CA LEU A 21 -4.28 7.26 -5.36
C LEU A 21 -5.05 5.93 -5.37
N LEU A 22 -5.11 5.27 -4.21
CA LEU A 22 -5.83 4.01 -4.00
C LEU A 22 -7.33 4.20 -3.77
N GLY A 23 -7.80 5.43 -3.60
CA GLY A 23 -9.21 5.72 -3.28
C GLY A 23 -9.64 5.08 -1.96
N ILE A 24 -8.82 5.23 -0.92
CA ILE A 24 -9.06 4.78 0.45
C ILE A 24 -8.72 5.92 1.43
N SER A 25 -9.13 5.79 2.68
CA SER A 25 -8.76 6.74 3.73
C SER A 25 -7.30 6.58 4.14
N GLU A 26 -6.61 7.69 4.43
CA GLU A 26 -5.23 7.67 4.96
C GLU A 26 -5.12 6.78 6.21
N SER A 27 -6.04 6.94 7.16
CA SER A 27 -6.03 6.13 8.39
C SER A 27 -6.19 4.64 8.10
N TYR A 28 -6.89 4.27 7.03
CA TYR A 28 -7.00 2.87 6.59
C TYR A 28 -5.67 2.37 6.05
N TYR A 29 -5.00 3.15 5.20
CA TYR A 29 -3.66 2.83 4.70
C TYR A 29 -2.64 2.71 5.84
N THR A 30 -2.62 3.66 6.78
CA THR A 30 -1.73 3.66 7.94
C THR A 30 -1.94 2.42 8.82
N LYS A 31 -3.18 1.99 9.06
CA LYS A 31 -3.46 0.76 9.82
C LYS A 31 -2.91 -0.49 9.13
N ILE A 32 -2.91 -0.53 7.80
CA ILE A 32 -2.30 -1.62 7.02
C ILE A 32 -0.78 -1.52 7.10
N GLU A 33 -0.19 -0.34 6.91
CA GLU A 33 1.26 -0.10 7.07
C GLU A 33 1.76 -0.45 8.47
N LEU A 34 0.95 -0.29 9.51
CA LEU A 34 1.29 -0.61 10.90
C LEU A 34 1.03 -2.08 11.25
N GLY A 35 0.46 -2.89 10.35
CA GLY A 35 0.08 -4.28 10.63
C GLY A 35 -1.12 -4.43 11.57
N ILE A 36 -1.80 -3.32 11.92
CA ILE A 36 -3.01 -3.31 12.76
C ILE A 36 -4.18 -3.97 12.01
N ARG A 37 -4.20 -3.85 10.68
CA ARG A 37 -5.27 -4.39 9.83
C ARG A 37 -4.69 -5.10 8.62
N ASN A 38 -5.18 -6.31 8.35
CA ASN A 38 -4.81 -7.02 7.13
C ASN A 38 -5.40 -6.33 5.89
N PRO A 39 -4.60 -6.17 4.82
CA PRO A 39 -5.10 -5.65 3.56
C PRO A 39 -6.20 -6.58 3.03
N SER A 40 -7.39 -6.04 2.83
CA SER A 40 -8.50 -6.81 2.27
C SER A 40 -8.26 -7.09 0.79
N TYR A 41 -8.85 -8.17 0.25
CA TYR A 41 -8.76 -8.50 -1.18
C TYR A 41 -9.07 -7.32 -2.09
N ASN A 42 -10.05 -6.48 -1.71
CA ASN A 42 -10.42 -5.30 -2.47
C ASN A 42 -9.32 -4.22 -2.49
N PHE A 43 -8.59 -4.04 -1.38
CA PHE A 43 -7.42 -3.17 -1.31
C PHE A 43 -6.32 -3.67 -2.24
N LEU A 44 -6.02 -4.98 -2.18
CA LEU A 44 -5.03 -5.62 -3.03
C LEU A 44 -5.35 -5.47 -4.52
N LYS A 45 -6.63 -5.64 -4.89
CA LYS A 45 -7.12 -5.46 -6.27
C LYS A 45 -6.95 -4.01 -6.74
N LYS A 46 -7.35 -3.03 -5.91
CA LYS A 46 -7.16 -1.60 -6.22
C LYS A 46 -5.67 -1.25 -6.35
N PHE A 47 -4.85 -1.80 -5.46
CA PHE A 47 -3.41 -1.60 -5.45
C PHE A 47 -2.76 -2.11 -6.73
N LYS A 48 -3.03 -3.39 -7.08
CA LYS A 48 -2.55 -4.01 -8.31
C LYS A 48 -3.01 -3.24 -9.55
N SER A 49 -4.26 -2.80 -9.58
CA SER A 49 -4.82 -2.02 -10.69
C SER A 49 -4.14 -0.66 -10.86
N LYS A 50 -3.87 0.05 -9.75
CA LYS A 50 -3.29 1.40 -9.80
C LYS A 50 -1.81 1.42 -10.09
N PHE A 51 -1.04 0.54 -9.47
CA PHE A 51 0.41 0.56 -9.57
C PHE A 51 0.95 -0.38 -10.66
N ARG A 52 0.10 -1.24 -11.24
CA ARG A 52 0.50 -2.31 -12.18
C ARG A 52 1.63 -3.22 -11.64
N CYS A 53 1.86 -3.20 -10.33
CA CYS A 53 2.83 -4.05 -9.64
C CYS A 53 2.13 -5.28 -9.06
N THR A 54 2.87 -6.38 -8.95
CA THR A 54 2.41 -7.53 -8.17
C THR A 54 2.62 -7.26 -6.68
N LEU A 55 1.73 -7.79 -5.86
CA LEU A 55 1.88 -7.73 -4.40
C LEU A 55 3.19 -8.40 -3.98
N ASP A 56 3.60 -9.41 -4.74
CA ASP A 56 4.88 -10.10 -4.60
C ASP A 56 6.07 -9.14 -4.68
N GLU A 57 6.09 -8.18 -5.60
CA GLU A 57 7.17 -7.17 -5.66
C GLU A 57 7.21 -6.26 -4.44
N ILE A 58 6.09 -6.11 -3.74
CA ILE A 58 5.97 -5.20 -2.60
C ILE A 58 6.27 -5.95 -1.32
N PHE A 59 5.66 -7.12 -1.15
CA PHE A 59 5.69 -7.93 0.05
C PHE A 59 6.85 -8.93 0.09
N PHE A 60 7.39 -9.35 -1.04
CA PHE A 60 8.46 -10.36 -1.15
C PHE A 60 9.77 -9.84 -1.77
N ALA A 61 9.95 -8.51 -1.89
CA ALA A 61 11.28 -7.96 -2.20
C ALA A 61 12.24 -8.25 -1.04
N ASN A 62 12.96 -9.38 -1.14
CA ASN A 62 14.08 -9.79 -0.30
C ASN A 62 15.41 -9.43 -0.96
#